data_AF-A0A1A8JQT5-F1
#
_entry.id   AF-A0A1A8JQT5-F1
#
_cell.length_a   1.000
_cell.length_b   1.000
_cell.length_c   1.000
_cell.angle_alpha   90.00
_cell.angle_beta   90.00
_cell.angle_gamma   90.00
#
_symmetry.space_group_name_H-M   'P 1'
#
loop_
_entity.id
_entity.type
_entity.pdbx_description
1 polymer ?
#
loop_
_entity_poly.entity_id
_entity_poly.type
_entity_poly.pdbx_seq_one_letter_code
_entity_poly.pdbx_strand_id
1 'polypeptide(L)'
;MVERSDRAPLLDWEEVPTAEKPDGKAPAVPHVKERLSIPPNNRAPSGCSGFGWSSGPGGPTRTVSNGDGCGAPPATSGAPAAVDEAQPPDKDAHLSDPGAIEVSLEDRMVKWEEKDQIVSVFVVTFNTRTGNMLEWCLPKDIDLEGVEFKAIASGSHRVTTDFIYFRKGSYFGLACFANMAVESMEERGARMKSVGILSPSYTLLYRYMSFLEHQVRLQLKSPGHYSPLEAFYEDKRALLPPSGEAVVCALPTSTWGAAINHSMHPEMKITHPAGCMSQFIRFFGEQIMVLWKLALLRRRILIFSPPPVGVVCYRVYCCCCLANISIPGVGVAVPEFRPFFYVNVADISALENELSYVACTTEKIFEEKKDLYDVYVDNQNVKTHRDGLKPLLRLSAADREKYRKLTEQRQMLLYSQEENGDCVSSEEDLFILFFLEQNNRIFQTLSEVAGSSDPTITQESVRAMGLDPHGDRLFLLHLLEIYGYDSLLVSEQLCCS
;
A
#
# COMPACT_ATOMS: atom_id res chain seq x y z
N MET A 1 -30.39 31.70 -27.69
CA MET A 1 -31.49 31.00 -26.99
C MET A 1 -31.06 29.54 -26.93
N VAL A 2 -30.33 29.09 -25.90
CA VAL A 2 -30.82 28.70 -24.54
C VAL A 2 -31.98 27.72 -24.73
N GLU A 3 -31.84 26.43 -24.40
CA GLU A 3 -31.73 25.93 -23.02
C GLU A 3 -30.78 24.74 -22.81
N ARG A 4 -30.14 24.79 -21.63
CA ARG A 4 -29.47 23.71 -20.89
C ARG A 4 -30.51 22.83 -20.18
N SER A 5 -30.19 21.56 -19.99
CA SER A 5 -30.59 20.75 -18.82
C SER A 5 -29.76 19.45 -18.88
N ASP A 6 -28.69 19.30 -18.09
CA ASP A 6 -28.64 18.79 -16.70
C ASP A 6 -28.95 17.28 -16.60
N ARG A 7 -28.38 16.44 -15.73
CA ARG A 7 -27.29 16.45 -14.75
C ARG A 7 -27.36 15.01 -14.19
N ALA A 8 -26.29 14.21 -14.27
CA ALA A 8 -26.31 12.85 -13.70
C ALA A 8 -26.34 12.91 -12.16
N PRO A 9 -27.11 12.05 -11.48
CA PRO A 9 -27.39 12.20 -10.05
C PRO A 9 -26.17 11.84 -9.20
N LEU A 10 -25.75 12.79 -8.37
CA LEU A 10 -24.92 12.57 -7.20
C LEU A 10 -25.78 11.86 -6.15
N LEU A 11 -25.34 10.69 -5.69
CA LEU A 11 -25.92 9.99 -4.54
C LEU A 11 -25.34 10.61 -3.27
N ASP A 12 -26.14 11.45 -2.61
CA ASP A 12 -25.88 11.97 -1.27
C ASP A 12 -25.98 10.83 -0.24
N TRP A 13 -24.88 10.49 0.41
CA TRP A 13 -24.86 9.61 1.57
C TRP A 13 -24.25 10.32 2.78
N GLU A 14 -24.89 11.37 3.29
CA GLU A 14 -24.58 11.88 4.62
C GLU A 14 -25.87 12.25 5.35
N GLU A 15 -26.26 11.43 6.33
CA GLU A 15 -27.09 11.90 7.46
C GLU A 15 -26.23 11.84 8.72
N VAL A 16 -25.73 13.01 9.13
CA VAL A 16 -25.19 13.24 10.48
C VAL A 16 -26.34 13.74 11.35
N PRO A 17 -26.60 13.17 12.53
CA PRO A 17 -27.66 13.64 13.41
C PRO A 17 -27.22 14.93 14.11
N THR A 18 -27.96 16.02 13.91
CA THR A 18 -27.78 17.28 14.65
C THR A 18 -28.48 17.24 16.01
N ALA A 19 -27.79 17.73 17.03
CA ALA A 19 -28.28 17.84 18.40
C ALA A 19 -28.76 19.28 18.72
N GLU A 20 -29.91 19.35 19.40
CA GLU A 20 -30.48 20.44 20.23
C GLU A 20 -31.06 21.70 19.51
N LYS A 21 -32.14 22.37 19.95
CA LYS A 21 -32.82 22.51 21.28
C LYS A 21 -34.35 22.64 21.17
N PRO A 22 -35.11 22.39 22.25
CA PRO A 22 -36.57 22.53 22.30
C PRO A 22 -37.03 23.89 22.84
N ASP A 23 -37.99 24.53 22.15
CA ASP A 23 -38.79 25.64 22.70
C ASP A 23 -40.10 25.09 23.31
N GLY A 24 -40.39 25.54 24.53
CA GLY A 24 -41.34 24.90 25.43
C GLY A 24 -42.81 25.28 25.30
N LYS A 25 -43.65 24.44 25.91
CA LYS A 25 -44.73 24.83 26.84
C LYS A 25 -45.19 23.59 27.62
N ALA A 26 -45.18 23.72 28.95
CA ALA A 26 -45.58 22.71 29.93
C ALA A 26 -47.08 22.37 29.86
N PRO A 27 -47.50 21.24 30.47
CA PRO A 27 -48.16 21.40 31.76
C PRO A 27 -47.85 20.32 32.84
N ALA A 28 -47.90 20.81 34.08
CA ALA A 28 -48.32 20.18 35.35
C ALA A 28 -47.67 18.86 35.85
N VAL A 29 -47.00 19.00 37.00
CA VAL A 29 -46.49 17.97 37.91
C VAL A 29 -47.63 17.42 38.79
N PRO A 30 -47.51 16.19 39.32
CA PRO A 30 -47.54 16.08 40.78
C PRO A 30 -46.35 15.28 41.36
N HIS A 31 -45.87 15.81 42.47
CA HIS A 31 -44.81 15.32 43.33
C HIS A 31 -45.09 13.91 43.89
N VAL A 32 -44.05 13.07 43.94
CA VAL A 32 -43.80 12.23 45.13
C VAL A 32 -42.29 12.22 45.42
N LYS A 33 -41.95 12.65 46.64
CA LYS A 33 -40.63 12.55 47.25
C LYS A 33 -40.40 11.09 47.65
N GLU A 34 -39.21 10.55 47.41
CA GLU A 34 -38.55 9.77 48.46
C GLU A 34 -37.03 9.88 48.36
N ARG A 35 -36.47 10.12 49.55
CA ARG A 35 -35.08 10.34 49.91
C ARG A 35 -34.54 9.00 50.43
N LEU A 36 -33.23 8.94 50.67
CA LEU A 36 -32.46 7.87 51.35
C LEU A 36 -31.78 6.90 50.37
N SER A 37 -30.54 6.45 50.53
CA SER A 37 -29.41 6.77 51.41
C SER A 37 -28.23 5.97 50.87
N ILE A 38 -27.04 6.56 50.91
CA ILE A 38 -25.77 5.84 50.81
C ILE A 38 -25.60 4.92 52.04
N PRO A 39 -24.91 3.78 51.91
CA PRO A 39 -23.92 3.45 52.94
C PRO A 39 -22.54 3.11 52.37
N PRO A 40 -21.45 3.53 53.04
CA PRO A 40 -20.08 3.12 52.77
C PRO A 40 -19.65 1.94 53.68
N ASN A 41 -18.68 1.13 53.25
CA ASN A 41 -17.39 0.87 53.93
C ASN A 41 -16.72 -0.47 53.54
N ASN A 42 -15.42 -0.35 53.24
CA ASN A 42 -14.27 -1.14 53.71
C ASN A 42 -14.44 -2.65 54.04
N ARG A 43 -13.67 -3.48 53.32
CA ARG A 43 -12.62 -4.35 53.92
C ARG A 43 -11.86 -5.16 52.86
N ALA A 44 -10.53 -5.05 52.90
CA ALA A 44 -9.58 -6.11 52.56
C ALA A 44 -8.73 -6.36 53.85
N PRO A 45 -7.77 -7.30 53.92
CA PRO A 45 -7.50 -8.51 53.12
C PRO A 45 -7.26 -9.76 54.01
N SER A 46 -7.20 -10.96 53.43
CA SER A 46 -6.54 -12.21 53.90
C SER A 46 -6.88 -13.31 52.87
N GLY A 47 -6.02 -14.20 52.37
CA GLY A 47 -4.62 -14.51 52.60
C GLY A 47 -4.36 -15.96 52.15
N CYS A 48 -3.21 -16.19 51.49
CA CYS A 48 -2.51 -17.48 51.24
C CYS A 48 -3.20 -18.52 50.34
N SER A 49 -2.53 -19.32 49.51
CA SER A 49 -1.12 -19.69 49.20
C SER A 49 -1.21 -20.60 47.95
N GLY A 50 -0.28 -20.78 47.04
CA GLY A 50 1.17 -20.56 46.98
C GLY A 50 1.76 -21.70 46.14
N PHE A 51 2.71 -21.42 45.25
CA PHE A 51 3.83 -22.29 44.88
C PHE A 51 4.81 -21.43 44.09
N GLY A 52 5.92 -21.07 44.74
CA GLY A 52 7.10 -20.54 44.10
C GLY A 52 8.17 -21.61 44.04
N TRP A 53 9.17 -21.39 43.19
CA TRP A 53 10.55 -21.79 43.48
C TRP A 53 11.49 -20.72 42.96
N SER A 54 12.45 -20.37 43.81
CA SER A 54 13.61 -19.54 43.51
C SER A 54 14.81 -20.21 44.15
N SER A 55 15.88 -20.40 43.38
CA SER A 55 17.26 -20.44 43.88
C SER A 55 18.22 -20.63 42.70
N GLY A 56 19.03 -19.60 42.40
CA GLY A 56 20.43 -19.82 42.00
C GLY A 56 21.29 -20.05 43.26
N PRO A 57 22.64 -20.04 43.22
CA PRO A 57 23.56 -19.73 42.11
C PRO A 57 24.68 -20.80 41.91
N GLY A 58 25.52 -20.66 40.87
CA GLY A 58 26.82 -21.35 40.82
C GLY A 58 27.42 -21.55 39.43
N GLY A 59 28.45 -20.77 39.08
CA GLY A 59 29.57 -21.27 38.24
C GLY A 59 30.51 -22.14 39.10
N PRO A 60 31.47 -22.89 38.52
CA PRO A 60 32.59 -22.27 37.83
C PRO A 60 33.23 -23.07 36.65
N THR A 61 34.19 -22.40 36.01
CA THR A 61 35.47 -22.90 35.43
C THR A 61 35.57 -23.58 34.05
N ARG A 62 36.37 -22.89 33.24
CA ARG A 62 37.17 -23.29 32.06
C ARG A 62 38.10 -24.48 32.34
N THR A 63 38.36 -25.28 31.29
CA THR A 63 39.71 -25.77 30.86
C THR A 63 39.59 -26.27 29.41
N VAL A 64 40.21 -25.62 28.42
CA VAL A 64 41.59 -25.80 27.90
C VAL A 64 41.72 -26.94 26.90
N SER A 65 41.98 -26.56 25.64
CA SER A 65 43.00 -27.18 24.79
C SER A 65 43.67 -26.07 23.94
N ASN A 66 44.82 -25.57 24.44
CA ASN A 66 45.94 -25.04 23.63
C ASN A 66 46.45 -26.15 22.72
N GLY A 67 47.25 -25.95 21.67
CA GLY A 67 47.97 -24.84 21.01
C GLY A 67 48.36 -25.44 19.63
N ASP A 68 49.11 -24.88 18.71
CA ASP A 68 49.99 -23.74 18.46
C ASP A 68 50.07 -23.69 16.91
N GLY A 69 50.48 -22.68 16.16
CA GLY A 69 51.20 -21.46 16.42
C GLY A 69 51.63 -20.89 15.05
N CYS A 70 51.60 -19.56 14.97
CA CYS A 70 52.54 -18.66 14.29
C CYS A 70 52.92 -18.84 12.80
N GLY A 71 52.79 -17.72 12.06
CA GLY A 71 53.93 -17.17 11.30
C GLY A 71 53.62 -16.62 9.91
N ALA A 72 53.49 -15.29 9.81
CA ALA A 72 53.81 -14.49 8.60
C ALA A 72 55.33 -14.59 8.26
N PRO A 73 55.95 -13.89 7.27
CA PRO A 73 55.52 -12.86 6.27
C PRO A 73 56.20 -13.13 4.88
N PRO A 74 56.76 -12.19 4.05
CA PRO A 74 56.54 -10.76 3.79
C PRO A 74 56.38 -10.39 2.27
N ALA A 75 56.21 -9.09 2.00
CA ALA A 75 56.27 -8.41 0.70
C ALA A 75 57.71 -8.18 0.18
N THR A 76 57.92 -8.06 -1.15
CA THR A 76 58.59 -6.91 -1.88
C THR A 76 58.96 -7.21 -3.36
N SER A 77 58.62 -6.23 -4.24
CA SER A 77 59.32 -5.65 -5.42
C SER A 77 60.00 -6.47 -6.55
N GLY A 78 59.80 -6.02 -7.80
CA GLY A 78 60.86 -5.93 -8.83
C GLY A 78 60.44 -6.21 -10.30
N ALA A 79 60.46 -5.17 -11.17
CA ALA A 79 60.40 -5.24 -12.65
C ALA A 79 61.78 -5.59 -13.27
N PRO A 80 61.92 -5.88 -14.60
CA PRO A 80 62.13 -4.86 -15.68
C PRO A 80 61.46 -5.20 -17.06
N ALA A 81 60.99 -4.24 -17.89
CA ALA A 81 61.60 -3.52 -19.05
C ALA A 81 62.09 -4.43 -20.24
N ALA A 82 61.97 -4.18 -21.56
CA ALA A 82 61.40 -3.14 -22.47
C ALA A 82 61.56 -3.60 -23.97
N VAL A 83 61.29 -2.69 -24.93
CA VAL A 83 61.57 -2.58 -26.40
C VAL A 83 60.47 -3.14 -27.36
N ASP A 84 59.61 -2.37 -28.08
CA ASP A 84 59.72 -1.30 -29.13
C ASP A 84 60.34 -1.81 -30.45
N GLU A 85 59.97 -1.50 -31.71
CA GLU A 85 59.17 -0.46 -32.39
C GLU A 85 59.09 -0.87 -33.90
N ALA A 86 58.09 -0.41 -34.68
CA ALA A 86 58.16 0.07 -36.10
C ALA A 86 56.87 -0.11 -36.96
N GLN A 87 56.40 1.01 -37.54
CA GLN A 87 55.38 1.21 -38.61
C GLN A 87 56.09 1.70 -39.93
N PRO A 88 55.43 2.10 -41.06
CA PRO A 88 54.33 1.60 -41.94
C PRO A 88 54.82 1.63 -43.45
N PRO A 89 54.08 1.96 -44.57
CA PRO A 89 52.65 1.99 -44.96
C PRO A 89 52.29 1.36 -46.36
N ASP A 90 50.99 1.42 -46.74
CA ASP A 90 50.42 1.82 -48.07
C ASP A 90 49.51 0.84 -48.89
N LYS A 91 48.33 1.38 -49.27
CA LYS A 91 47.44 1.14 -50.45
C LYS A 91 46.29 0.09 -50.46
N ASP A 92 45.07 0.65 -50.35
CA ASP A 92 43.86 0.51 -51.19
C ASP A 92 43.50 -0.82 -51.87
N ALA A 93 42.32 -1.37 -51.51
CA ALA A 93 41.29 -1.79 -52.48
C ALA A 93 39.93 -2.05 -51.79
N HIS A 94 38.92 -1.29 -52.23
CA HIS A 94 37.48 -1.40 -51.95
C HIS A 94 36.89 -2.80 -52.20
N LEU A 95 35.99 -3.27 -51.31
CA LEU A 95 34.75 -3.98 -51.67
C LEU A 95 33.65 -3.77 -50.59
N SER A 96 32.66 -2.96 -50.98
CA SER A 96 31.24 -2.84 -50.59
C SER A 96 30.71 -3.44 -49.28
N ASP A 97 30.20 -2.54 -48.40
CA ASP A 97 29.38 -2.81 -47.22
C ASP A 97 27.88 -2.86 -47.60
N PRO A 98 27.13 -3.95 -47.33
CA PRO A 98 25.69 -3.95 -47.45
C PRO A 98 25.06 -3.54 -46.11
N GLY A 99 24.62 -2.28 -46.04
CA GLY A 99 23.51 -1.83 -45.21
C GLY A 99 23.64 -2.08 -43.71
N ALA A 100 24.10 -1.07 -42.98
CA ALA A 100 23.82 -0.92 -41.56
C ALA A 100 22.29 -0.97 -41.35
N ILE A 101 21.80 -2.12 -40.87
CA ILE A 101 20.48 -2.20 -40.26
C ILE A 101 20.62 -1.45 -38.94
N GLU A 102 20.15 -0.21 -38.91
CA GLU A 102 19.78 0.47 -37.67
C GLU A 102 18.73 -0.40 -36.97
N VAL A 103 19.18 -1.27 -36.07
CA VAL A 103 18.29 -1.96 -35.15
C VAL A 103 17.78 -0.88 -34.19
N SER A 104 16.50 -0.53 -34.32
CA SER A 104 15.88 0.50 -33.48
C SER A 104 16.07 0.14 -32.01
N LEU A 105 16.23 1.16 -31.17
CA LEU A 105 16.35 1.03 -29.71
C LEU A 105 15.10 0.40 -29.05
N GLU A 106 14.04 0.16 -29.81
CA GLU A 106 12.80 -0.48 -29.38
C GLU A 106 12.93 -2.02 -29.28
N ASP A 107 13.91 -2.63 -29.97
CA ASP A 107 14.01 -4.10 -30.10
C ASP A 107 14.81 -4.80 -28.98
N ARG A 108 15.31 -4.04 -27.98
CA ARG A 108 16.00 -4.57 -26.78
C ARG A 108 15.12 -4.67 -25.54
N MET A 109 13.81 -4.45 -25.64
CA MET A 109 12.88 -4.69 -24.55
C MET A 109 12.51 -6.19 -24.52
N VAL A 110 13.19 -6.96 -23.67
CA VAL A 110 12.72 -8.31 -23.32
C VAL A 110 11.35 -8.13 -22.66
N LYS A 111 10.28 -8.43 -23.42
CA LYS A 111 8.90 -8.42 -22.96
C LYS A 111 8.71 -9.62 -22.04
N TRP A 112 9.06 -9.48 -20.76
CA TRP A 112 8.76 -10.50 -19.75
C TRP A 112 7.24 -10.53 -19.58
N GLU A 113 6.56 -11.49 -20.21
CA GLU A 113 5.15 -11.73 -19.95
C GLU A 113 5.00 -12.25 -18.51
N GLU A 114 4.43 -11.42 -17.64
CA GLU A 114 4.03 -11.83 -16.29
C GLU A 114 3.01 -12.97 -16.43
N LYS A 115 3.39 -14.17 -16.00
CA LYS A 115 2.57 -15.38 -16.12
C LYS A 115 1.52 -15.42 -15.02
N ASP A 116 0.35 -15.92 -15.38
CA ASP A 116 -0.72 -16.25 -14.43
C ASP A 116 -0.22 -17.30 -13.42
N GLN A 117 -0.26 -16.95 -12.13
CA GLN A 117 0.22 -17.82 -11.04
C GLN A 117 -0.81 -17.88 -9.92
N ILE A 118 -1.87 -18.66 -10.12
CA ILE A 118 -2.89 -18.87 -9.10
C ILE A 118 -2.43 -19.95 -8.12
N VAL A 119 -2.30 -19.58 -6.85
CA VAL A 119 -1.89 -20.49 -5.77
C VAL A 119 -3.09 -21.20 -5.18
N SER A 120 -4.24 -20.55 -5.12
CA SER A 120 -5.46 -21.14 -4.61
C SER A 120 -6.71 -20.46 -5.15
N VAL A 121 -7.81 -21.20 -5.20
CA VAL A 121 -9.17 -20.72 -5.44
C VAL A 121 -10.04 -21.21 -4.29
N PHE A 122 -10.94 -20.37 -3.78
CA PHE A 122 -11.76 -20.70 -2.63
C PHE A 122 -13.15 -20.06 -2.69
N VAL A 123 -14.08 -20.66 -1.95
CA VAL A 123 -15.44 -20.16 -1.74
C VAL A 123 -15.67 -20.06 -0.23
N VAL A 124 -16.10 -18.88 0.20
CA VAL A 124 -16.47 -18.58 1.59
C VAL A 124 -17.97 -18.32 1.64
N THR A 125 -18.63 -18.79 2.68
CA THR A 125 -20.05 -18.57 2.92
C THR A 125 -20.29 -18.03 4.33
N PHE A 126 -21.34 -17.23 4.48
CA PHE A 126 -21.82 -16.84 5.79
C PHE A 126 -22.87 -17.84 6.29
N ASN A 127 -22.63 -18.41 7.47
CA ASN A 127 -23.58 -19.26 8.17
C ASN A 127 -24.12 -18.53 9.41
N THR A 128 -25.43 -18.58 9.62
CA THR A 128 -26.13 -17.86 10.68
C THR A 128 -25.76 -18.30 12.10
N ARG A 129 -25.18 -19.50 12.26
CA ARG A 129 -24.79 -20.07 13.57
C ARG A 129 -23.29 -19.93 13.84
N THR A 130 -22.46 -20.21 12.85
CA THR A 130 -21.00 -20.28 12.99
C THR A 130 -20.26 -19.05 12.46
N GLY A 131 -20.95 -18.16 11.73
CA GLY A 131 -20.35 -16.98 11.12
C GLY A 131 -19.76 -17.28 9.73
N ASN A 132 -18.73 -16.54 9.35
CA ASN A 132 -18.00 -16.76 8.10
C ASN A 132 -17.29 -18.12 8.15
N MET A 133 -17.36 -18.88 7.06
CA MET A 133 -16.68 -20.18 6.94
C MET A 133 -16.15 -20.40 5.53
N LEU A 134 -14.99 -21.05 5.44
CA LEU A 134 -14.49 -21.62 4.20
C LEU A 134 -15.36 -22.82 3.79
N GLU A 135 -16.11 -22.68 2.70
CA GLU A 135 -17.01 -23.72 2.19
C GLU A 135 -16.27 -24.73 1.31
N TRP A 136 -15.36 -24.23 0.47
CA TRP A 136 -14.63 -25.02 -0.51
C TRP A 136 -13.31 -24.33 -0.88
N CYS A 137 -12.28 -25.11 -1.19
CA CYS A 137 -11.03 -24.60 -1.75
C CYS A 137 -10.28 -25.63 -2.60
N LEU A 138 -9.39 -25.10 -3.45
CA LEU A 138 -8.31 -25.82 -4.09
C LEU A 138 -6.99 -25.04 -3.97
N PRO A 139 -5.85 -25.73 -3.82
CA PRO A 139 -5.74 -27.16 -3.51
C PRO A 139 -6.23 -27.45 -2.06
N LYS A 140 -6.56 -28.71 -1.72
CA LYS A 140 -7.23 -29.04 -0.44
C LYS A 140 -6.33 -28.97 0.79
N ASP A 141 -5.02 -29.01 0.58
CA ASP A 141 -3.96 -29.06 1.58
C ASP A 141 -3.35 -27.69 1.89
N ILE A 142 -3.83 -26.62 1.25
CA ILE A 142 -3.35 -25.26 1.52
C ILE A 142 -3.91 -24.70 2.83
N ASP A 143 -3.06 -24.06 3.63
CA ASP A 143 -3.49 -23.32 4.81
C ASP A 143 -4.18 -21.99 4.44
N LEU A 144 -5.51 -22.01 4.53
CA LEU A 144 -6.39 -20.87 4.35
C LEU A 144 -7.06 -20.41 5.64
N GLU A 145 -6.55 -20.79 6.81
CA GLU A 145 -7.15 -20.39 8.08
C GLU A 145 -7.29 -18.86 8.17
N GLY A 146 -8.50 -18.39 8.48
CA GLY A 146 -8.83 -16.98 8.62
C GLY A 146 -9.07 -16.23 7.31
N VAL A 147 -8.97 -16.88 6.14
CA VAL A 147 -9.28 -16.26 4.83
C VAL A 147 -10.74 -15.79 4.78
N GLU A 148 -11.64 -16.48 5.47
CA GLU A 148 -13.07 -16.21 5.54
C GLU A 148 -13.39 -14.82 6.14
N PHE A 149 -12.54 -14.32 7.04
CA PHE A 149 -12.67 -13.00 7.65
C PHE A 149 -12.08 -11.88 6.77
N LYS A 150 -11.32 -12.24 5.73
CA LYS A 150 -10.83 -11.31 4.70
C LYS A 150 -11.75 -11.28 3.49
N ALA A 151 -12.29 -12.43 3.10
CA ALA A 151 -13.17 -12.58 1.94
C ALA A 151 -14.60 -12.04 2.17
N ILE A 152 -15.06 -12.01 3.42
CA ILE A 152 -16.32 -11.37 3.84
C ILE A 152 -15.99 -10.41 4.98
N ALA A 153 -15.81 -9.13 4.64
CA ALA A 153 -15.46 -8.08 5.59
C ALA A 153 -16.58 -7.79 6.59
N SER A 154 -16.21 -7.24 7.75
CA SER A 154 -17.18 -6.72 8.71
C SER A 154 -18.03 -5.62 8.04
N GLY A 155 -19.36 -5.77 8.12
CA GLY A 155 -20.32 -4.88 7.49
C GLY A 155 -20.78 -5.27 6.08
N SER A 156 -20.25 -6.33 5.46
CA SER A 156 -20.60 -6.72 4.08
C SER A 156 -22.09 -7.05 3.88
N HIS A 157 -22.83 -7.38 4.93
CA HIS A 157 -24.29 -7.58 4.88
C HIS A 157 -25.06 -6.33 4.43
N ARG A 158 -24.46 -5.14 4.51
CA ARG A 158 -25.06 -3.85 4.12
C ARG A 158 -24.98 -3.57 2.61
N VAL A 159 -24.19 -4.36 1.88
CA VAL A 159 -23.99 -4.21 0.44
C VAL A 159 -24.46 -5.47 -0.29
N THR A 160 -24.83 -5.31 -1.55
CA THR A 160 -25.27 -6.42 -2.42
C THR A 160 -24.09 -7.11 -3.08
N THR A 161 -23.06 -6.36 -3.45
CA THR A 161 -21.84 -6.87 -4.07
C THR A 161 -20.65 -6.05 -3.60
N ASP A 162 -19.48 -6.69 -3.52
CA ASP A 162 -18.22 -6.03 -3.21
C ASP A 162 -17.07 -6.86 -3.80
N PHE A 163 -15.88 -6.32 -3.87
CA PHE A 163 -14.66 -7.08 -4.13
C PHE A 163 -13.59 -6.62 -3.14
N ILE A 164 -12.68 -7.50 -2.75
CA ILE A 164 -11.74 -7.24 -1.66
C ILE A 164 -10.37 -7.73 -2.08
N TYR A 165 -9.39 -6.84 -2.02
CA TYR A 165 -7.98 -7.22 -2.05
C TYR A 165 -7.46 -7.37 -0.63
N PHE A 166 -6.60 -8.35 -0.39
CA PHE A 166 -6.02 -8.58 0.94
C PHE A 166 -4.70 -9.34 0.83
N ARG A 167 -3.98 -9.46 1.94
CA ARG A 167 -2.81 -10.35 2.06
C ARG A 167 -3.12 -11.58 2.94
N LYS A 168 -2.55 -12.74 2.58
CA LYS A 168 -2.49 -13.96 3.40
C LYS A 168 -1.06 -14.49 3.33
N GLY A 169 -0.30 -14.26 4.39
CA GLY A 169 1.13 -14.56 4.42
C GLY A 169 1.90 -13.83 3.31
N SER A 170 2.60 -14.58 2.46
CA SER A 170 3.35 -14.07 1.31
C SER A 170 2.49 -13.86 0.06
N TYR A 171 1.20 -14.19 0.09
CA TYR A 171 0.31 -14.10 -1.07
C TYR A 171 -0.65 -12.93 -0.99
N PHE A 172 -1.10 -12.50 -2.17
CA PHE A 172 -2.17 -11.52 -2.35
C PHE A 172 -3.44 -12.23 -2.77
N GLY A 173 -4.57 -11.79 -2.23
CA GLY A 173 -5.89 -12.32 -2.53
C GLY A 173 -6.78 -11.29 -3.20
N LEU A 174 -7.63 -11.77 -4.10
CA LEU A 174 -8.80 -11.06 -4.61
C LEU A 174 -10.02 -11.93 -4.35
N ALA A 175 -11.02 -11.40 -3.67
CA ALA A 175 -12.30 -12.08 -3.44
C ALA A 175 -13.47 -11.20 -3.87
N CYS A 176 -14.43 -11.77 -4.60
CA CYS A 176 -15.68 -11.10 -4.98
C CYS A 176 -16.83 -11.62 -4.12
N PHE A 177 -17.48 -10.69 -3.43
CA PHE A 177 -18.59 -10.93 -2.52
C PHE A 177 -19.93 -10.64 -3.20
N ALA A 178 -20.95 -11.43 -2.88
CA ALA A 178 -22.32 -11.12 -3.19
C ALA A 178 -23.29 -11.57 -2.09
N ASN A 179 -24.36 -10.80 -1.95
CA ASN A 179 -25.46 -10.99 -1.02
C ASN A 179 -26.78 -11.03 -1.80
N MET A 180 -27.62 -12.01 -1.50
CA MET A 180 -28.93 -12.20 -2.11
C MET A 180 -29.97 -12.45 -1.02
N ALA A 181 -31.11 -11.76 -1.12
CA ALA A 181 -32.25 -12.05 -0.25
C ALA A 181 -32.82 -13.44 -0.57
N VAL A 182 -33.14 -14.23 0.45
CA VAL A 182 -33.70 -15.59 0.29
C VAL A 182 -34.89 -15.76 1.20
N GLU A 183 -35.97 -16.37 0.70
CA GLU A 183 -37.15 -16.74 1.50
C GLU A 183 -36.90 -18.00 2.35
N SER A 184 -35.85 -17.98 3.17
CA SER A 184 -35.48 -19.07 4.07
C SER A 184 -35.34 -18.57 5.50
N MET A 185 -36.09 -19.19 6.42
CA MET A 185 -35.98 -18.95 7.86
C MET A 185 -34.63 -19.37 8.42
N GLU A 186 -34.02 -20.42 7.85
CA GLU A 186 -32.71 -20.95 8.29
C GLU A 186 -31.56 -19.99 7.94
N GLU A 187 -31.67 -19.34 6.78
CA GLU A 187 -30.71 -18.33 6.28
C GLU A 187 -31.09 -16.91 6.72
N ARG A 188 -32.11 -16.74 7.58
CA ARG A 188 -32.57 -15.45 8.11
C ARG A 188 -32.82 -14.39 7.02
N GLY A 189 -33.32 -14.79 5.87
CA GLY A 189 -33.66 -13.83 4.82
C GLY A 189 -32.52 -13.45 3.87
N ALA A 190 -31.27 -13.89 4.09
CA ALA A 190 -30.13 -13.50 3.27
C ALA A 190 -29.08 -14.60 3.13
N ARG A 191 -28.64 -14.86 1.90
CA ARG A 191 -27.52 -15.74 1.57
C ARG A 191 -26.36 -14.91 1.08
N MET A 192 -25.21 -15.09 1.71
CA MET A 192 -23.99 -14.37 1.39
C MET A 192 -22.85 -15.34 1.08
N LYS A 193 -22.14 -15.07 -0.01
CA LYS A 193 -20.97 -15.83 -0.43
C LYS A 193 -19.90 -14.91 -0.97
N SER A 194 -18.68 -15.41 -0.94
CA SER A 194 -17.51 -14.79 -1.55
C SER A 194 -16.69 -15.84 -2.29
N VAL A 195 -16.25 -15.53 -3.50
CA VAL A 195 -15.37 -16.40 -4.30
C VAL A 195 -14.06 -15.66 -4.51
N GLY A 196 -12.94 -16.28 -4.18
CA GLY A 196 -11.65 -15.61 -4.28
C GLY A 196 -10.51 -16.51 -4.71
N ILE A 197 -9.39 -15.85 -4.99
CA ILE A 197 -8.16 -16.44 -5.49
C ILE A 197 -6.96 -15.88 -4.75
N LEU A 198 -5.87 -16.63 -4.68
CA LEU A 198 -4.57 -16.20 -4.17
C LEU A 198 -3.50 -16.26 -5.28
N SER A 199 -2.59 -15.30 -5.28
CA SER A 199 -1.45 -15.20 -6.21
C SER A 199 -0.22 -14.61 -5.49
N PRO A 200 1.02 -14.92 -5.92
CA PRO A 200 2.22 -14.25 -5.42
C PRO A 200 2.28 -12.76 -5.76
N SER A 201 1.56 -12.33 -6.80
CA SER A 201 1.47 -10.94 -7.24
C SER A 201 0.03 -10.46 -7.30
N TYR A 202 -0.22 -9.23 -6.84
CA TYR A 202 -1.55 -8.60 -6.93
C TYR A 202 -1.82 -7.95 -8.29
N THR A 203 -0.79 -7.73 -9.11
CA THR A 203 -0.84 -6.94 -10.35
C THR A 203 -1.78 -7.53 -11.40
N LEU A 204 -1.90 -8.86 -11.47
CA LEU A 204 -2.72 -9.56 -12.46
C LEU A 204 -4.11 -9.98 -11.96
N LEU A 205 -4.37 -9.87 -10.66
CA LEU A 205 -5.61 -10.37 -10.04
C LEU A 205 -6.86 -9.73 -10.65
N TYR A 206 -6.79 -8.45 -11.01
CA TYR A 206 -7.92 -7.71 -11.60
C TYR A 206 -8.47 -8.38 -12.88
N ARG A 207 -7.62 -9.09 -13.64
CA ARG A 207 -8.03 -9.80 -14.88
C ARG A 207 -9.11 -10.85 -14.61
N TYR A 208 -9.17 -11.37 -13.39
CA TYR A 208 -10.11 -12.43 -12.99
C TYR A 208 -11.35 -11.89 -12.28
N MET A 209 -11.44 -10.58 -12.00
CA MET A 209 -12.53 -10.00 -11.22
C MET A 209 -13.91 -10.34 -11.83
N SER A 210 -14.09 -10.15 -13.14
CA SER A 210 -15.33 -10.47 -13.85
C SER A 210 -15.71 -11.94 -13.77
N PHE A 211 -14.71 -12.84 -13.81
CA PHE A 211 -14.92 -14.27 -13.63
C PHE A 211 -15.40 -14.58 -12.21
N LEU A 212 -14.71 -14.07 -11.19
CA LEU A 212 -15.07 -14.31 -9.78
C LEU A 212 -16.45 -13.73 -9.43
N GLU A 213 -16.75 -12.54 -9.93
CA GLU A 213 -18.07 -11.92 -9.84
C GLU A 213 -19.19 -12.75 -10.48
N HIS A 214 -18.91 -13.41 -11.59
CA HIS A 214 -19.87 -14.32 -12.21
C HIS A 214 -20.03 -15.59 -11.35
N GLN A 215 -18.92 -16.17 -10.90
CA GLN A 215 -18.91 -17.38 -10.10
C GLN A 215 -19.63 -17.21 -8.75
N VAL A 216 -19.44 -16.11 -8.04
CA VAL A 216 -20.14 -15.87 -6.76
C VAL A 216 -21.65 -15.77 -6.96
N ARG A 217 -22.12 -15.14 -8.05
CA ARG A 217 -23.56 -15.08 -8.39
C ARG A 217 -24.13 -16.46 -8.72
N LEU A 218 -23.36 -17.34 -9.37
CA LEU A 218 -23.76 -18.73 -9.60
C LEU A 218 -23.81 -19.52 -8.28
N GLN A 219 -22.81 -19.38 -7.41
CA GLN A 219 -22.77 -20.07 -6.11
C GLN A 219 -23.92 -19.66 -5.19
N LEU A 220 -24.44 -18.44 -5.31
CA LEU A 220 -25.64 -18.01 -4.59
C LEU A 220 -26.90 -18.70 -5.10
N LYS A 221 -27.06 -18.86 -6.43
CA LYS A 221 -28.24 -19.46 -7.06
C LYS A 221 -28.26 -20.98 -6.97
N SER A 222 -27.11 -21.61 -7.24
CA SER A 222 -26.93 -23.06 -7.27
C SER A 222 -25.67 -23.45 -6.48
N PRO A 223 -25.74 -23.49 -5.15
CA PRO A 223 -24.63 -23.90 -4.28
C PRO A 223 -24.07 -25.29 -4.64
N GLY A 224 -22.80 -25.55 -4.31
CA GLY A 224 -22.19 -26.88 -4.42
C GLY A 224 -21.64 -27.26 -5.79
N HIS A 225 -21.74 -26.38 -6.79
CA HIS A 225 -21.27 -26.64 -8.15
C HIS A 225 -19.95 -25.93 -8.42
N TYR A 226 -18.81 -26.59 -8.16
CA TYR A 226 -17.48 -25.94 -8.24
C TYR A 226 -16.69 -26.28 -9.51
N SER A 227 -17.23 -27.06 -10.44
CA SER A 227 -16.50 -27.50 -11.65
C SER A 227 -15.90 -26.36 -12.49
N PRO A 228 -16.51 -25.17 -12.64
CA PRO A 228 -15.86 -24.07 -13.35
C PRO A 228 -14.65 -23.50 -12.60
N LEU A 229 -14.68 -23.51 -11.26
CA LEU A 229 -13.56 -23.06 -10.42
C LEU A 229 -12.42 -24.07 -10.46
N GLU A 230 -12.73 -25.38 -10.50
CA GLU A 230 -11.75 -26.45 -10.69
C GLU A 230 -11.03 -26.31 -12.03
N ALA A 231 -11.79 -26.15 -13.13
CA ALA A 231 -11.21 -25.96 -14.46
C ALA A 231 -10.34 -24.69 -14.54
N PHE A 232 -10.79 -23.59 -13.92
CA PHE A 232 -10.01 -22.35 -13.82
C PHE A 232 -8.70 -22.55 -13.06
N TYR A 233 -8.74 -23.24 -11.92
CA TYR A 233 -7.54 -23.52 -11.13
C TYR A 233 -6.55 -24.38 -11.94
N GLU A 234 -6.99 -25.45 -12.60
CA GLU A 234 -6.10 -26.30 -13.38
C GLU A 234 -5.44 -25.57 -14.56
N ASP A 235 -6.14 -24.63 -15.19
CA ASP A 235 -5.59 -23.81 -16.29
C ASP A 235 -4.55 -22.78 -15.80
N LYS A 236 -4.77 -22.19 -14.61
CA LYS A 236 -4.01 -21.03 -14.12
C LYS A 236 -3.10 -21.31 -12.93
N ARG A 237 -3.06 -22.54 -12.42
CA ARG A 237 -2.32 -22.86 -11.20
C ARG A 237 -0.83 -22.59 -11.38
N ALA A 238 -0.23 -22.04 -10.33
CA ALA A 238 1.21 -21.90 -10.25
C ALA A 238 1.88 -23.28 -10.22
N LEU A 239 2.90 -23.48 -11.05
CA LEU A 239 3.80 -24.64 -10.95
C LEU A 239 4.76 -24.40 -9.78
N LEU A 240 4.28 -24.59 -8.55
CA LEU A 240 5.12 -24.49 -7.35
C LEU A 240 6.04 -25.72 -7.26
N PRO A 241 7.36 -25.56 -7.01
CA PRO A 241 8.23 -26.71 -6.79
C PRO A 241 7.84 -27.49 -5.51
N PRO A 242 7.98 -28.83 -5.51
CA PRO A 242 7.38 -29.73 -4.50
C PRO A 242 8.19 -29.84 -3.20
N SER A 243 8.46 -28.73 -2.52
CA SER A 243 9.15 -28.73 -1.21
C SER A 243 8.61 -27.62 -0.31
N GLY A 244 7.79 -27.99 0.67
CA GLY A 244 7.12 -27.10 1.62
C GLY A 244 8.00 -26.47 2.70
N GLU A 245 9.30 -26.31 2.49
CA GLU A 245 10.18 -25.53 3.36
C GLU A 245 11.15 -24.71 2.51
N ALA A 246 11.31 -23.44 2.87
CA ALA A 246 12.11 -22.41 2.23
C ALA A 246 11.60 -21.84 0.91
N VAL A 247 10.59 -20.95 0.98
CA VAL A 247 10.69 -19.68 0.25
C VAL A 247 11.69 -18.79 1.00
N VAL A 248 12.95 -19.24 1.07
CA VAL A 248 14.06 -18.30 1.08
C VAL A 248 14.04 -17.66 -0.29
N CYS A 249 14.13 -16.34 -0.34
CA CYS A 249 14.34 -15.54 -1.54
C CYS A 249 15.34 -16.19 -2.53
N ALA A 250 14.85 -17.07 -3.39
CA ALA A 250 15.55 -17.61 -4.55
C ALA A 250 14.99 -17.00 -5.85
N LEU A 251 14.35 -15.84 -5.75
CA LEU A 251 14.70 -14.75 -6.65
C LEU A 251 15.72 -13.91 -5.87
N PRO A 252 16.95 -13.71 -6.38
CA PRO A 252 17.95 -12.98 -5.63
C PRO A 252 17.37 -11.61 -5.29
N THR A 253 17.64 -11.12 -4.08
CA THR A 253 17.25 -9.79 -3.59
C THR A 253 17.61 -8.65 -4.56
N SER A 254 18.48 -8.92 -5.55
CA SER A 254 18.82 -8.06 -6.70
C SER A 254 17.80 -8.02 -7.85
N THR A 255 16.80 -8.91 -7.91
CA THR A 255 15.79 -8.94 -8.99
C THR A 255 14.55 -8.12 -8.69
N TRP A 256 14.23 -7.85 -7.42
CA TRP A 256 13.26 -6.80 -7.10
C TRP A 256 13.88 -5.42 -7.27
N GLY A 257 15.17 -5.25 -7.00
CA GLY A 257 15.91 -4.02 -7.32
C GLY A 257 16.00 -3.70 -8.81
N ALA A 258 15.87 -4.70 -9.70
CA ALA A 258 15.88 -4.52 -11.15
C ALA A 258 14.48 -4.48 -11.78
N ALA A 259 13.43 -4.92 -11.07
CA ALA A 259 12.04 -4.84 -11.54
C ALA A 259 11.35 -3.50 -11.19
N ILE A 260 12.04 -2.58 -10.50
CA ILE A 260 11.53 -1.23 -10.19
C ILE A 260 11.73 -0.25 -11.36
N ASN A 261 12.26 -0.69 -12.50
CA ASN A 261 12.63 0.19 -13.62
C ASN A 261 12.28 -0.33 -15.03
N HIS A 262 11.25 -1.18 -15.15
CA HIS A 262 10.62 -1.39 -16.45
C HIS A 262 9.24 -0.73 -16.49
N SER A 263 9.23 0.46 -17.10
CA SER A 263 8.21 0.99 -18.00
C SER A 263 6.92 0.15 -18.11
N MET A 264 5.78 0.81 -17.84
CA MET A 264 4.40 0.29 -17.90
C MET A 264 4.00 -0.48 -16.63
N HIS A 265 3.35 0.24 -15.72
CA HIS A 265 2.60 -0.34 -14.62
C HIS A 265 1.66 -1.43 -15.16
N PRO A 266 1.54 -2.60 -14.51
CA PRO A 266 0.39 -3.45 -14.69
C PRO A 266 -0.84 -2.65 -14.27
N GLU A 267 -1.53 -2.05 -15.24
CA GLU A 267 -2.73 -1.27 -15.01
C GLU A 267 -3.76 -2.17 -14.31
N MET A 268 -4.06 -1.92 -13.03
CA MET A 268 -5.29 -2.45 -12.44
C MET A 268 -6.47 -1.69 -13.06
N LYS A 269 -6.91 -2.12 -14.24
CA LYS A 269 -8.09 -1.58 -14.90
C LYS A 269 -9.34 -2.02 -14.15
N ILE A 270 -9.89 -1.16 -13.30
CA ILE A 270 -11.18 -1.40 -12.67
C ILE A 270 -12.28 -1.19 -13.71
N THR A 271 -13.25 -2.08 -13.73
CA THR A 271 -14.51 -1.95 -14.47
C THR A 271 -15.53 -1.02 -13.78
N HIS A 272 -15.13 -0.26 -12.75
CA HIS A 272 -15.95 0.87 -12.30
C HIS A 272 -15.69 2.06 -13.24
N PRO A 273 -16.73 2.69 -13.83
CA PRO A 273 -16.61 3.60 -14.99
C PRO A 273 -15.89 4.95 -14.75
N ALA A 274 -15.02 5.07 -13.76
CA ALA A 274 -14.27 6.30 -13.50
C ALA A 274 -12.90 5.98 -12.88
N GLY A 275 -11.85 6.57 -13.47
CA GLY A 275 -10.44 6.38 -13.10
C GLY A 275 -10.20 6.47 -11.59
N CYS A 276 -9.60 5.42 -11.05
CA CYS A 276 -9.47 5.18 -9.62
C CYS A 276 -8.57 6.22 -8.96
N MET A 277 -7.53 6.65 -9.67
CA MET A 277 -6.63 7.70 -9.24
C MET A 277 -7.32 9.07 -9.27
N SER A 278 -8.06 9.40 -10.35
CA SER A 278 -8.77 10.68 -10.46
C SER A 278 -9.76 10.90 -9.33
N GLN A 279 -10.56 9.87 -9.01
CA GLN A 279 -11.47 9.93 -7.87
C GLN A 279 -10.73 10.06 -6.54
N PHE A 280 -9.61 9.36 -6.36
CA PHE A 280 -8.80 9.44 -5.15
C PHE A 280 -8.22 10.84 -4.92
N ILE A 281 -7.59 11.43 -5.95
CA ILE A 281 -7.07 12.81 -5.88
C ILE A 281 -8.21 13.79 -5.58
N ARG A 282 -9.34 13.69 -6.30
CA ARG A 282 -10.51 14.57 -6.09
C ARG A 282 -11.14 14.41 -4.72
N PHE A 283 -11.16 13.20 -4.18
CA PHE A 283 -11.73 12.91 -2.88
C PHE A 283 -10.94 13.57 -1.74
N PHE A 284 -9.60 13.56 -1.81
CA PHE A 284 -8.77 14.25 -0.81
C PHE A 284 -8.57 15.74 -1.10
N GLY A 285 -8.73 16.19 -2.34
CA GLY A 285 -8.45 17.57 -2.73
C GLY A 285 -7.02 17.96 -2.39
N GLU A 286 -6.80 19.15 -1.84
CA GLU A 286 -5.46 19.60 -1.42
C GLU A 286 -4.81 18.68 -0.38
N GLN A 287 -5.59 17.96 0.46
CA GLN A 287 -5.06 17.05 1.48
C GLN A 287 -4.28 15.88 0.89
N ILE A 288 -4.41 15.64 -0.42
CA ILE A 288 -3.57 14.66 -1.11
C ILE A 288 -2.09 14.96 -0.97
N MET A 289 -1.70 16.24 -0.84
CA MET A 289 -0.31 16.63 -0.66
C MET A 289 0.24 16.23 0.71
N VAL A 290 -0.61 16.28 1.75
CA VAL A 290 -0.26 15.76 3.08
C VAL A 290 -0.08 14.25 3.02
N LEU A 291 -1.03 13.55 2.37
CA LEU A 291 -0.97 12.10 2.24
C LEU A 291 0.25 11.65 1.41
N TRP A 292 0.58 12.36 0.34
CA TRP A 292 1.77 12.17 -0.47
C TRP A 292 3.05 12.30 0.34
N LYS A 293 3.20 13.39 1.13
CA LYS A 293 4.38 13.57 2.00
C LYS A 293 4.52 12.42 3.00
N LEU A 294 3.43 12.02 3.65
CA LEU A 294 3.44 10.90 4.61
C LEU A 294 3.74 9.55 3.93
N ALA A 295 3.27 9.34 2.71
CA ALA A 295 3.59 8.18 1.89
C ALA A 295 5.07 8.15 1.48
N LEU A 296 5.64 9.29 1.07
CA LEU A 296 7.06 9.38 0.72
C LEU A 296 7.96 9.12 1.93
N LEU A 297 7.51 9.51 3.13
CA LEU A 297 8.12 9.16 4.43
C LEU A 297 7.82 7.73 4.90
N ARG A 298 7.24 6.86 4.05
CA ARG A 298 7.03 5.42 4.33
C ARG A 298 6.29 5.16 5.67
N ARG A 299 5.38 6.06 6.04
CA ARG A 299 4.63 5.94 7.29
C ARG A 299 3.61 4.82 7.22
N ARG A 300 3.28 4.23 8.36
CA ARG A 300 2.21 3.23 8.48
C ARG A 300 0.86 3.93 8.38
N ILE A 301 0.22 3.86 7.21
CA ILE A 301 -1.04 4.54 6.90
C ILE A 301 -2.19 3.52 6.93
N LEU A 302 -3.17 3.78 7.80
CA LEU A 302 -4.38 2.97 7.90
C LEU A 302 -5.61 3.79 7.51
N ILE A 303 -6.35 3.32 6.50
CA ILE A 303 -7.56 3.96 5.99
C ILE A 303 -8.79 3.24 6.54
N PHE A 304 -9.61 3.92 7.32
CA PHE A 304 -10.90 3.41 7.74
C PHE A 304 -12.00 3.77 6.75
N SER A 305 -12.82 2.79 6.40
CA SER A 305 -14.02 3.00 5.61
C SER A 305 -14.96 1.79 5.73
N PRO A 306 -16.27 1.99 5.94
CA PRO A 306 -17.23 0.89 5.88
C PRO A 306 -17.33 0.30 4.45
N PRO A 307 -17.86 -0.93 4.27
CA PRO A 307 -18.06 -1.50 2.94
C PRO A 307 -18.91 -0.58 2.04
N PRO A 308 -18.63 -0.51 0.72
CA PRO A 308 -17.79 -1.44 -0.05
C PRO A 308 -16.27 -1.21 0.10
N VAL A 309 -15.55 -2.30 0.37
CA VAL A 309 -14.10 -2.31 0.67
C VAL A 309 -13.26 -2.20 -0.59
N GLY A 310 -13.76 -2.69 -1.72
CA GLY A 310 -13.00 -2.74 -2.97
C GLY A 310 -12.47 -1.39 -3.41
N VAL A 311 -13.33 -0.37 -3.37
CA VAL A 311 -12.95 1.02 -3.69
C VAL A 311 -11.84 1.52 -2.79
N VAL A 312 -11.82 1.11 -1.52
CA VAL A 312 -10.83 1.53 -0.53
C VAL A 312 -9.51 0.79 -0.72
N CYS A 313 -9.54 -0.48 -1.10
CA CYS A 313 -8.35 -1.23 -1.53
C CYS A 313 -7.64 -0.53 -2.69
N TYR A 314 -8.40 0.06 -3.61
CA TYR A 314 -7.82 0.89 -4.67
C TYR A 314 -7.19 2.17 -4.16
N ARG A 315 -7.80 2.84 -3.17
CA ARG A 315 -7.17 4.00 -2.53
C ARG A 315 -5.84 3.63 -1.85
N VAL A 316 -5.74 2.44 -1.28
CA VAL A 316 -4.49 1.89 -0.74
C VAL A 316 -3.43 1.78 -1.85
N TYR A 317 -3.78 1.18 -2.99
CA TYR A 317 -2.89 1.11 -4.15
C TYR A 317 -2.48 2.50 -4.66
N CYS A 318 -3.44 3.40 -4.88
CA CYS A 318 -3.19 4.76 -5.34
C CYS A 318 -2.26 5.52 -4.38
N CYS A 319 -2.45 5.35 -3.06
CA CYS A 319 -1.59 5.94 -2.05
C CYS A 319 -0.14 5.45 -2.15
N CYS A 320 0.06 4.15 -2.42
CA CYS A 320 1.41 3.62 -2.70
C CYS A 320 2.04 4.29 -3.92
N CYS A 321 1.28 4.48 -5.01
CA CYS A 321 1.78 5.10 -6.24
C CYS A 321 2.25 6.55 -6.05
N LEU A 322 1.72 7.28 -5.06
CA LEU A 322 2.17 8.64 -4.75
C LEU A 322 3.65 8.68 -4.36
N ALA A 323 4.20 7.60 -3.80
CA ALA A 323 5.57 7.53 -3.28
C ALA A 323 6.56 6.82 -4.24
N ASN A 324 6.18 6.63 -5.50
CA ASN A 324 7.03 5.99 -6.51
C ASN A 324 8.24 6.86 -6.86
N ILE A 325 9.40 6.23 -7.03
CA ILE A 325 10.68 6.85 -7.36
C ILE A 325 11.33 5.99 -8.46
N SER A 326 11.83 6.60 -9.53
CA SER A 326 12.46 5.87 -10.64
C SER A 326 13.98 6.05 -10.71
N ILE A 327 14.58 6.73 -9.73
CA ILE A 327 16.03 6.96 -9.67
C ILE A 327 16.71 5.68 -9.13
N PRO A 328 17.60 5.03 -9.90
CA PRO A 328 18.32 3.86 -9.44
C PRO A 328 19.13 4.15 -8.17
N GLY A 329 19.10 3.23 -7.21
CA GLY A 329 19.86 3.33 -5.96
C GLY A 329 19.17 4.12 -4.84
N VAL A 330 18.20 4.97 -5.15
CA VAL A 330 17.39 5.66 -4.14
C VAL A 330 16.37 4.69 -3.55
N GLY A 331 16.29 4.63 -2.22
CA GLY A 331 15.31 3.80 -1.53
C GLY A 331 15.72 2.32 -1.34
N VAL A 332 16.94 1.92 -1.74
CA VAL A 332 17.43 0.53 -1.57
C VAL A 332 17.49 0.13 -0.10
N ALA A 333 17.89 1.05 0.79
CA ALA A 333 17.94 0.84 2.22
C ALA A 333 16.60 1.08 2.93
N VAL A 334 15.58 1.56 2.21
CA VAL A 334 14.30 2.00 2.76
C VAL A 334 13.29 0.87 2.65
N PRO A 335 12.45 0.63 3.68
CA PRO A 335 11.37 -0.34 3.59
C PRO A 335 10.47 -0.12 2.37
N GLU A 336 10.12 -1.21 1.70
CA GLU A 336 9.19 -1.19 0.57
C GLU A 336 7.81 -0.69 1.02
N PHE A 337 7.19 0.19 0.22
CA PHE A 337 5.89 0.77 0.55
C PHE A 337 4.76 -0.11 0.02
N ARG A 338 4.57 -1.26 0.67
CA ARG A 338 3.69 -2.31 0.18
C ARG A 338 2.21 -2.03 0.47
N PRO A 339 1.31 -2.28 -0.50
CA PRO A 339 -0.12 -2.31 -0.23
C PRO A 339 -0.49 -3.59 0.51
N PHE A 340 -0.94 -3.46 1.76
CA PHE A 340 -1.53 -4.58 2.51
C PHE A 340 -3.00 -4.79 2.19
N PHE A 341 -3.63 -3.80 1.53
CA PHE A 341 -5.05 -3.77 1.22
C PHE A 341 -5.90 -3.98 2.48
N TYR A 342 -6.93 -4.84 2.43
CA TYR A 342 -7.83 -5.04 3.56
C TYR A 342 -7.17 -5.81 4.72
N VAL A 343 -7.28 -5.22 5.91
CA VAL A 343 -6.84 -5.78 7.20
C VAL A 343 -7.95 -5.74 8.23
N ASN A 344 -7.94 -6.71 9.15
CA ASN A 344 -8.89 -6.84 10.24
C ASN A 344 -8.18 -7.16 11.57
N VAL A 345 -8.92 -7.34 12.65
CA VAL A 345 -8.37 -7.66 13.98
C VAL A 345 -7.45 -8.88 14.01
N ALA A 346 -7.60 -9.85 13.10
CA ALA A 346 -6.71 -11.01 13.03
C ALA A 346 -5.31 -10.64 12.53
N ASP A 347 -5.15 -9.49 11.88
CA ASP A 347 -3.87 -9.02 11.33
C ASP A 347 -3.06 -8.16 12.32
N ILE A 348 -3.57 -7.89 13.52
CA ILE A 348 -2.93 -6.98 14.49
C ILE A 348 -1.48 -7.38 14.77
N SER A 349 -1.23 -8.66 15.06
CA SER A 349 0.12 -9.17 15.34
C SER A 349 1.06 -9.03 14.15
N ALA A 350 0.55 -9.10 12.91
CA ALA A 350 1.36 -8.88 11.73
C ALA A 350 1.69 -7.38 11.58
N LEU A 351 0.71 -6.50 11.74
CA LEU A 351 0.86 -5.05 11.59
C LEU A 351 1.83 -4.43 12.61
N GLU A 352 1.89 -4.96 13.83
CA GLU A 352 2.82 -4.49 14.88
C GLU A 352 4.29 -4.59 14.47
N ASN A 353 4.64 -5.57 13.62
CA ASN A 353 6.01 -5.83 13.19
C ASN A 353 6.39 -5.12 11.89
N GLU A 354 5.44 -4.49 11.21
CA GLU A 354 5.69 -3.84 9.93
C GLU A 354 6.20 -2.41 10.14
N LEU A 355 7.30 -2.07 9.48
CA LEU A 355 7.91 -0.73 9.57
C LEU A 355 7.18 0.30 8.71
N SER A 356 6.53 -0.15 7.63
CA SER A 356 5.97 0.70 6.59
C SER A 356 4.87 -0.06 5.86
N TYR A 357 3.68 0.54 5.75
CA TYR A 357 2.56 -0.07 5.02
C TYR A 357 1.48 0.95 4.67
N VAL A 358 0.66 0.60 3.67
CA VAL A 358 -0.67 1.19 3.48
C VAL A 358 -1.72 0.09 3.53
N ALA A 359 -2.74 0.26 4.37
CA ALA A 359 -3.82 -0.72 4.54
C ALA A 359 -5.17 -0.02 4.71
N CYS A 360 -6.26 -0.77 4.54
CA CYS A 360 -7.60 -0.31 4.85
C CYS A 360 -8.34 -1.29 5.76
N THR A 361 -9.29 -0.77 6.53
CA THR A 361 -10.12 -1.60 7.43
C THR A 361 -11.53 -1.06 7.53
N THR A 362 -12.47 -1.97 7.84
CA THR A 362 -13.87 -1.64 8.15
C THR A 362 -14.12 -1.59 9.66
N GLU A 363 -13.11 -1.88 10.48
CA GLU A 363 -13.25 -2.10 11.91
C GLU A 363 -12.79 -0.87 12.70
N LYS A 364 -13.75 -0.17 13.31
CA LYS A 364 -13.49 1.09 14.02
C LYS A 364 -12.61 0.93 15.26
N ILE A 365 -12.45 -0.29 15.79
CA ILE A 365 -11.55 -0.60 16.90
C ILE A 365 -10.10 -0.18 16.62
N PHE A 366 -9.69 -0.13 15.35
CA PHE A 366 -8.36 0.36 15.01
C PHE A 366 -8.16 1.84 15.38
N GLU A 367 -9.21 2.68 15.41
CA GLU A 367 -9.07 4.09 15.83
C GLU A 367 -8.48 4.21 17.25
N GLU A 368 -8.79 3.27 18.14
CA GLU A 368 -8.31 3.24 19.52
C GLU A 368 -6.91 2.60 19.66
N LYS A 369 -6.52 1.71 18.72
CA LYS A 369 -5.23 0.99 18.72
C LYS A 369 -4.12 1.80 18.05
N LYS A 370 -3.76 2.91 18.69
CA LYS A 370 -2.87 3.96 18.16
C LYS A 370 -1.44 3.54 17.87
N ASP A 371 -0.97 2.42 18.43
CA ASP A 371 0.40 1.94 18.21
C ASP A 371 0.58 1.24 16.86
N LEU A 372 -0.52 0.78 16.25
CA LEU A 372 -0.50 0.00 15.01
C LEU A 372 -0.16 0.85 13.78
N TYR A 373 -0.51 2.13 13.78
CA TYR A 373 -0.31 3.02 12.65
C TYR A 373 0.36 4.32 13.09
N ASP A 374 0.91 5.05 12.13
CA ASP A 374 1.41 6.40 12.35
C ASP A 374 0.39 7.44 11.87
N VAL A 375 -0.40 7.09 10.86
CA VAL A 375 -1.42 7.92 10.24
C VAL A 375 -2.71 7.13 10.12
N TYR A 376 -3.81 7.72 10.60
CA TYR A 376 -5.17 7.17 10.45
C TYR A 376 -5.98 8.09 9.56
N VAL A 377 -6.59 7.53 8.53
CA VAL A 377 -7.42 8.27 7.59
C VAL A 377 -8.86 7.86 7.78
N ASP A 378 -9.72 8.81 8.11
CA ASP A 378 -11.15 8.61 8.28
C ASP A 378 -11.91 9.60 7.39
N ASN A 379 -12.55 9.07 6.36
CA ASN A 379 -13.07 9.86 5.24
C ASN A 379 -11.93 10.68 4.59
N GLN A 380 -12.01 12.01 4.63
CA GLN A 380 -10.96 12.92 4.12
C GLN A 380 -9.99 13.39 5.23
N ASN A 381 -10.23 12.99 6.48
CA ASN A 381 -9.46 13.48 7.61
C ASN A 381 -8.22 12.63 7.82
N VAL A 382 -7.05 13.22 7.56
CA VAL A 382 -5.75 12.62 7.87
C VAL A 382 -5.38 12.99 9.31
N LYS A 383 -5.35 12.00 10.21
CA LYS A 383 -5.09 12.15 11.64
C LYS A 383 -3.79 11.45 12.02
N THR A 384 -3.08 11.96 13.02
CA THR A 384 -1.93 11.29 13.63
C THR A 384 -1.91 11.50 15.14
N HIS A 385 -1.45 10.48 15.85
CA HIS A 385 -1.22 10.52 17.30
C HIS A 385 0.26 10.81 17.63
N ARG A 386 1.15 10.78 16.64
CA ARG A 386 2.58 11.03 16.81
C ARG A 386 2.85 12.54 16.80
N ASP A 387 3.36 13.09 17.89
CA ASP A 387 3.61 14.54 18.00
C ASP A 387 4.56 15.07 16.92
N GLY A 388 5.58 14.29 16.54
CA GLY A 388 6.50 14.63 15.47
C GLY A 388 5.87 14.68 14.07
N LEU A 389 4.69 14.08 13.86
CA LEU A 389 4.00 14.09 12.56
C LEU A 389 2.88 15.14 12.48
N LYS A 390 2.40 15.66 13.63
CA LYS A 390 1.32 16.67 13.65
C LYS A 390 1.62 17.91 12.79
N PRO A 391 2.85 18.47 12.76
CA PRO A 391 3.13 19.63 11.91
C PRO A 391 3.04 19.30 10.42
N LEU A 392 3.27 18.04 10.02
CA LEU A 392 3.21 17.59 8.62
C LEU A 392 1.79 17.52 8.06
N LEU A 393 0.77 17.58 8.93
CA LEU A 393 -0.64 17.63 8.52
C LEU A 393 -1.06 19.01 7.98
N ARG A 394 -0.20 20.03 8.10
CA ARG A 394 -0.47 21.37 7.58
C ARG A 394 -0.02 21.48 6.12
N LEU A 395 -0.89 22.03 5.29
CA LEU A 395 -0.57 22.36 3.90
C LEU A 395 0.34 23.57 3.83
N SER A 396 1.45 23.45 3.11
CA SER A 396 2.33 24.57 2.79
C SER A 396 1.80 25.38 1.59
N ALA A 397 2.38 26.55 1.33
CA ALA A 397 2.07 27.31 0.11
C ALA A 397 2.50 26.52 -1.14
N ALA A 398 3.64 25.82 -1.06
CA ALA A 398 4.13 24.96 -2.12
C ALA A 398 3.21 23.76 -2.39
N ASP A 399 2.52 23.22 -1.37
CA ASP A 399 1.54 22.14 -1.55
C ASP A 399 0.31 22.60 -2.34
N ARG A 400 -0.25 23.77 -1.96
CA ARG A 400 -1.41 24.36 -2.65
C ARG A 400 -1.09 24.66 -4.11
N GLU A 401 0.11 25.17 -4.36
CA GLU A 401 0.58 25.45 -5.71
C GLU A 401 0.77 24.19 -6.55
N LYS A 402 1.32 23.10 -5.96
CA LYS A 402 1.40 21.80 -6.64
C LYS A 402 0.01 21.28 -7.01
N TYR A 403 -0.95 21.35 -6.07
CA TYR A 403 -2.30 20.86 -6.31
C TYR A 403 -3.02 21.68 -7.39
N ARG A 404 -2.81 23.00 -7.41
CA ARG A 404 -3.32 23.88 -8.46
C ARG A 404 -2.77 23.48 -9.84
N LYS A 405 -1.46 23.30 -9.97
CA LYS A 405 -0.81 22.85 -11.22
C LYS A 405 -1.33 21.48 -11.67
N LEU A 406 -1.48 20.54 -10.76
CA LEU A 406 -2.04 19.22 -11.06
C LEU A 406 -3.47 19.32 -11.62
N THR A 407 -4.29 20.19 -11.02
CA THR A 407 -5.66 20.43 -11.48
C THR A 407 -5.70 21.11 -12.86
N GLU A 408 -4.80 22.07 -13.10
CA GLU A 408 -4.65 22.73 -14.41
C GLU A 408 -4.21 21.73 -15.49
N GLN A 409 -3.23 20.87 -15.21
CA GLN A 409 -2.80 19.81 -16.13
C GLN A 409 -3.92 18.84 -16.47
N ARG A 410 -4.70 18.41 -15.47
CA ARG A 410 -5.87 17.57 -15.68
C ARG A 410 -6.90 18.24 -16.58
N GLN A 411 -7.15 19.53 -16.36
CA GLN A 411 -8.11 20.28 -17.16
C GLN A 411 -7.63 20.42 -18.61
N MET A 412 -6.34 20.68 -18.85
CA MET A 412 -5.74 20.69 -20.19
C MET A 412 -5.86 19.33 -20.89
N LEU A 413 -5.64 18.23 -20.17
CA LEU A 413 -5.79 16.87 -20.70
C LEU A 413 -7.24 16.64 -21.18
N LEU A 414 -8.23 16.96 -20.35
CA LEU A 414 -9.64 16.80 -20.71
C LEU A 414 -10.02 17.64 -21.93
N TYR A 415 -9.57 18.89 -22.01
CA TYR A 415 -9.80 19.73 -23.19
C TYR A 415 -9.18 19.12 -24.46
N SER A 416 -7.95 18.60 -24.37
CA SER A 416 -7.29 17.99 -25.53
C SER A 416 -7.98 16.71 -26.02
N GLN A 417 -8.57 15.92 -25.10
CA GLN A 417 -9.34 14.72 -25.44
C GLN A 417 -10.67 15.07 -26.13
N GLU A 418 -11.33 16.14 -25.69
CA GLU A 418 -12.55 16.66 -26.31
C GLU A 418 -12.30 17.20 -27.74
N GLU A 419 -11.14 17.85 -27.97
CA GLU A 419 -10.81 18.45 -29.27
C GLU A 419 -10.22 17.45 -30.28
N ASN A 420 -9.30 16.58 -29.86
CA ASN A 420 -8.53 15.72 -30.77
C ASN A 420 -9.11 14.31 -30.93
N GLY A 421 -10.08 13.91 -30.09
CA GLY A 421 -10.61 12.55 -30.07
C GLY A 421 -9.58 11.48 -29.68
N ASP A 422 -8.39 11.89 -29.23
CA ASP A 422 -7.28 11.01 -28.87
C ASP A 422 -7.48 10.43 -27.47
N CYS A 423 -7.67 9.11 -27.43
CA CYS A 423 -7.91 8.31 -26.21
C CYS A 423 -6.61 7.65 -25.67
N VAL A 424 -5.43 8.25 -25.94
CA VAL A 424 -4.15 7.59 -25.63
C VAL A 424 -3.65 7.90 -24.22
N SER A 425 -3.88 9.11 -23.71
CA SER A 425 -3.39 9.52 -22.39
C SER A 425 -4.48 9.37 -21.32
N SER A 426 -4.25 8.52 -20.32
CA SER A 426 -5.19 8.32 -19.23
C SER A 426 -5.00 9.39 -18.13
N GLU A 427 -6.09 9.78 -17.45
CA GLU A 427 -5.97 10.62 -16.25
C GLU A 427 -5.07 9.95 -15.20
N GLU A 428 -5.06 8.62 -15.13
CA GLU A 428 -4.26 7.85 -14.17
C GLU A 428 -2.76 8.05 -14.40
N ASP A 429 -2.32 7.94 -15.65
CA ASP A 429 -0.92 8.18 -16.03
C ASP A 429 -0.49 9.60 -15.69
N LEU A 430 -1.34 10.59 -15.97
CA LEU A 430 -1.05 11.99 -15.63
C LEU A 430 -0.75 12.16 -14.13
N PHE A 431 -1.60 11.62 -13.27
CA PHE A 431 -1.42 11.74 -11.82
C PHE A 431 -0.18 10.98 -11.34
N ILE A 432 0.02 9.75 -11.79
CA ILE A 432 1.18 8.93 -11.38
C ILE A 432 2.48 9.62 -11.81
N LEU A 433 2.55 10.08 -13.07
CA LEU A 433 3.72 10.79 -13.59
C LEU A 433 3.97 12.11 -12.86
N PHE A 434 2.92 12.86 -12.51
CA PHE A 434 3.07 14.10 -11.76
C PHE A 434 3.79 13.86 -10.42
N PHE A 435 3.32 12.90 -9.61
CA PHE A 435 3.94 12.61 -8.31
C PHE A 435 5.32 11.97 -8.47
N LEU A 436 5.52 11.11 -9.48
CA LEU A 436 6.82 10.56 -9.81
C LEU A 436 7.84 11.67 -10.14
N GLU A 437 7.43 12.68 -10.92
CA GLU A 437 8.26 13.84 -11.24
C GLU A 437 8.60 14.64 -9.98
N GLN A 438 7.61 14.89 -9.10
CA GLN A 438 7.86 15.59 -7.83
C GLN A 438 8.88 14.82 -6.96
N ASN A 439 8.71 13.49 -6.85
CA ASN A 439 9.59 12.64 -6.06
C ASN A 439 11.01 12.63 -6.63
N ASN A 440 11.14 12.38 -7.93
CA ASN A 440 12.44 12.34 -8.59
C ASN A 440 13.17 13.68 -8.49
N ARG A 441 12.45 14.80 -8.63
CA ARG A 441 13.01 16.14 -8.49
C ARG A 441 13.60 16.36 -7.09
N ILE A 442 12.93 15.90 -6.03
CA ILE A 442 13.48 15.97 -4.66
C ILE A 442 14.80 15.19 -4.57
N PHE A 443 14.80 13.93 -4.97
CA PHE A 443 15.98 13.06 -4.80
C PHE A 443 17.13 13.38 -5.75
N GLN A 444 16.86 13.92 -6.94
CA GLN A 444 17.87 14.47 -7.85
C GLN A 444 18.60 15.64 -7.19
N THR A 445 17.87 16.64 -6.69
CA THR A 445 18.47 17.77 -5.99
C THR A 445 19.23 17.34 -4.75
N LEU A 446 18.72 16.39 -3.96
CA LEU A 446 19.45 15.85 -2.80
C LEU A 446 20.76 15.18 -3.20
N SER A 447 20.76 14.41 -4.29
CA SER A 447 21.96 13.74 -4.80
C SER A 447 22.98 14.73 -5.36
N GLU A 448 22.53 15.79 -6.03
CA GLU A 448 23.38 16.89 -6.51
C GLU A 448 24.06 17.63 -5.35
N VAL A 449 23.31 17.98 -4.29
CA VAL A 449 23.85 18.65 -3.11
C VAL A 449 24.85 17.74 -2.39
N ALA A 450 24.53 16.45 -2.24
CA ALA A 450 25.43 15.47 -1.61
C ALA A 450 26.74 15.26 -2.38
N GLY A 451 26.72 15.38 -3.72
CA GLY A 451 27.91 15.30 -4.56
C GLY A 451 28.70 16.60 -4.69
N SER A 452 28.20 17.72 -4.15
CA SER A 452 28.83 19.03 -4.26
C SER A 452 29.99 19.23 -3.28
N SER A 453 30.82 20.26 -3.52
CA SER A 453 31.91 20.62 -2.61
C SER A 453 31.44 21.13 -1.24
N ASP A 454 30.20 21.60 -1.15
CA ASP A 454 29.56 22.08 0.08
C ASP A 454 28.19 21.39 0.25
N PRO A 455 28.10 20.27 0.99
CA PRO A 455 26.89 19.48 1.15
C PRO A 455 25.87 20.13 2.10
N THR A 456 25.55 21.40 1.84
CA THR A 456 24.62 22.21 2.61
C THR A 456 23.33 22.44 1.83
N ILE A 457 22.21 22.04 2.41
CA ILE A 457 20.87 22.32 1.88
C ILE A 457 20.52 23.77 2.17
N THR A 458 20.38 24.56 1.09
CA THR A 458 20.01 25.98 1.14
C THR A 458 18.51 26.16 0.87
N GLN A 459 17.96 27.37 1.12
CA GLN A 459 16.59 27.69 0.74
C GLN A 459 16.36 27.54 -0.78
N GLU A 460 17.37 27.82 -1.59
CA GLU A 460 17.30 27.64 -3.05
C GLU A 460 17.21 26.16 -3.41
N SER A 461 17.98 25.29 -2.76
CA SER A 461 17.87 23.84 -2.91
C SER A 461 16.45 23.35 -2.56
N VAL A 462 15.86 23.84 -1.45
CA VAL A 462 14.50 23.43 -1.04
C VAL A 462 13.44 23.91 -2.04
N ARG A 463 13.55 25.14 -2.56
CA ARG A 463 12.67 25.63 -3.64
C ARG A 463 12.89 24.86 -4.94
N ALA A 464 14.13 24.47 -5.24
CA ALA A 464 14.47 23.67 -6.40
C ALA A 464 13.84 22.27 -6.32
N MET A 465 13.67 21.69 -5.12
CA MET A 465 12.88 20.48 -4.88
C MET A 465 11.36 20.68 -5.03
N GLY A 466 10.89 21.92 -5.16
CA GLY A 466 9.47 22.26 -5.17
C GLY A 466 8.83 22.28 -3.77
N LEU A 467 9.62 22.35 -2.71
CA LEU A 467 9.16 22.38 -1.32
C LEU A 467 9.15 23.80 -0.75
N ASP A 468 8.36 24.02 0.30
CA ASP A 468 8.38 25.28 1.06
C ASP A 468 9.55 25.28 2.07
N PRO A 469 10.50 26.23 1.99
CA PRO A 469 11.66 26.28 2.88
C PRO A 469 11.33 26.25 4.38
N HIS A 470 10.20 26.82 4.79
CA HIS A 470 9.81 26.90 6.19
C HIS A 470 8.73 25.87 6.54
N GLY A 471 7.69 25.76 5.72
CA GLY A 471 6.54 24.87 5.92
C GLY A 471 6.89 23.39 5.78
N ASP A 472 7.84 23.05 4.90
CA ASP A 472 8.22 21.66 4.61
C ASP A 472 9.56 21.26 5.23
N ARG A 473 10.15 22.11 6.10
CA ARG A 473 11.42 21.82 6.78
C ARG A 473 11.39 20.51 7.55
N LEU A 474 10.33 20.27 8.32
CA LEU A 474 10.20 19.03 9.11
C LEU A 474 10.03 17.80 8.22
N PHE A 475 9.31 17.94 7.11
CA PHE A 475 9.16 16.88 6.12
C PHE A 475 10.53 16.52 5.55
N LEU A 476 11.31 17.53 5.15
CA LEU A 476 12.65 17.34 4.61
C LEU A 476 13.57 16.65 5.62
N LEU A 477 13.59 17.07 6.88
CA LEU A 477 14.42 16.43 7.91
C LEU A 477 14.09 14.93 8.08
N HIS A 478 12.82 14.57 8.15
CA HIS A 478 12.42 13.16 8.20
C HIS A 478 12.78 12.41 6.91
N LEU A 479 12.73 13.07 5.75
CA LEU A 479 13.09 12.46 4.48
C LEU A 479 14.59 12.15 4.44
N LEU A 480 15.45 13.06 4.93
CA LEU A 480 16.89 12.85 5.00
C LEU A 480 17.24 11.66 5.90
N GLU A 481 16.62 11.58 7.07
CA GLU A 481 16.81 10.47 8.02
C GLU A 481 16.40 9.12 7.41
N ILE A 482 15.23 9.06 6.76
CA ILE A 482 14.71 7.80 6.21
C ILE A 482 15.54 7.31 5.03
N TYR A 483 15.94 8.22 4.14
CA TYR A 483 16.65 7.85 2.91
C TYR A 483 18.18 7.89 3.05
N GLY A 484 18.70 8.14 4.27
CA GLY A 484 20.14 8.04 4.57
C GLY A 484 20.99 9.20 4.06
N TYR A 485 20.43 10.42 4.03
CA TYR A 485 21.13 11.66 3.68
C TYR A 485 21.61 12.44 4.93
N ASP A 486 21.94 11.73 6.02
CA ASP A 486 22.31 12.33 7.32
C ASP A 486 23.57 13.22 7.27
N SER A 487 24.39 13.07 6.23
CA SER A 487 25.59 13.90 6.02
C SER A 487 25.28 15.30 5.51
N LEU A 488 24.05 15.57 5.08
CA LEU A 488 23.66 16.89 4.56
C LEU A 488 23.38 17.87 5.70
N LEU A 489 24.02 19.04 5.66
CA LEU A 489 23.79 20.11 6.63
C LEU A 489 22.59 20.95 6.18
N VAL A 490 21.64 21.20 7.08
CA VAL A 490 20.49 22.07 6.79
C VAL A 490 20.82 23.48 7.27
N SER A 491 20.87 24.46 6.35
CA SER A 491 21.26 25.84 6.66
C SER A 491 20.43 26.48 7.78
N GLU A 492 21.10 27.18 8.71
CA GLU A 492 20.45 27.92 9.81
C GLU A 492 19.50 29.03 9.31
N GLN A 493 19.68 29.52 8.07
CA GLN A 493 18.78 30.51 7.47
C GLN A 493 17.38 29.95 7.16
N LEU A 494 17.18 28.63 7.23
CA LEU A 494 15.85 28.01 7.25
C LEU A 494 15.15 28.16 8.62
N CYS A 495 15.89 28.57 9.66
CA CYS A 495 15.41 28.68 11.05
C CYS A 495 14.97 30.10 11.45
N CYS A 496 15.31 31.13 10.67
CA CYS A 496 14.90 32.51 10.94
C CYS A 496 13.69 32.87 10.08
N SER A 497 12.62 33.32 10.75
CA SER A 497 11.34 33.77 10.16
C SER A 497 11.43 35.18 9.62
#